data_AF-A0A7Y4U3N1-F1
#
_entry.id   AF-A0A7Y4U3N1-F1
#
_cell.length_a   1.000
_cell.length_b   1.000
_cell.length_c   1.000
_cell.angle_alpha   90.00
_cell.angle_beta   90.00
_cell.angle_gamma   90.00
#
_symmetry.space_group_name_H-M   'P 1'
#
loop_
_entity.id
_entity.type
_entity.pdbx_description
1 polymer ?
#
loop_
_entity_poly.entity_id
_entity_poly.type
_entity_poly.pdbx_seq_one_letter_code
_entity_poly.pdbx_strand_id
1 'polypeptide(L)' 'MKPSYLYPLIGFVVPTLLIGYGFVIPKSCIAGINELTIGFATTVLGAGVTYWMGIRAVERDLRPPPT' A
#
# COMPACT_ATOMS: atom_id res chain seq x y z
N MET A 1 12.15 -12.20 2.80
CA MET A 1 11.09 -11.37 3.37
C MET A 1 10.75 -11.77 4.78
N LYS A 2 11.33 -11.06 5.75
CA LYS A 2 10.90 -11.16 7.15
C LYS A 2 9.48 -10.59 7.29
N PRO A 3 8.55 -11.25 8.03
CA PRO A 3 7.18 -10.75 8.21
C PRO A 3 7.14 -9.34 8.81
N SER A 4 8.13 -9.00 9.63
CA SER A 4 8.24 -7.69 10.26
C SER A 4 8.34 -6.51 9.29
N TYR A 5 8.79 -6.74 8.05
CA TYR A 5 8.85 -5.67 7.05
C TYR A 5 7.48 -5.29 6.50
N LEU A 6 6.43 -6.06 6.79
CA LEU A 6 5.06 -5.74 6.37
C LEU A 6 4.33 -4.85 7.38
N TYR A 7 4.79 -4.73 8.62
CA TYR A 7 4.13 -3.89 9.63
C TYR A 7 3.98 -2.42 9.20
N PRO A 8 5.00 -1.76 8.61
CA PRO A 8 4.84 -0.38 8.16
C PRO A 8 3.84 -0.27 7.00
N LEU A 9 3.83 -1.24 6.09
CA LEU A 9 2.90 -1.27 4.97
C LEU A 9 1.45 -1.45 5.44
N ILE A 10 1.21 -2.40 6.35
CA ILE A 10 -0.11 -2.62 6.96
C ILE A 10 -0.54 -1.38 7.74
N GLY A 11 0.36 -0.79 8.52
CA GLY A 11 0.15 0.45 9.27
C GLY A 11 -0.12 1.68 8.40
N PHE A 12 0.20 1.63 7.10
CA PHE A 12 -0.20 2.64 6.13
C PHE A 12 -1.52 2.27 5.44
N VAL A 13 -1.60 1.07 4.86
CA VAL A 13 -2.72 0.64 4.00
C VAL A 13 -4.03 0.55 4.77
N VAL A 14 -4.03 -0.09 5.95
CA VAL A 14 -5.25 -0.32 6.73
C VAL A 14 -5.92 0.99 7.16
N PRO A 15 -5.24 1.93 7.85
CA PRO A 15 -5.88 3.19 8.22
C PRO A 15 -6.25 4.03 6.99
N THR A 16 -5.45 4.01 5.92
CA THR A 16 -5.76 4.74 4.68
C THR A 16 -7.07 4.25 4.06
N LEU A 17 -7.26 2.93 3.94
CA LEU A 17 -8.49 2.36 3.39
C LEU A 17 -9.69 2.58 4.33
N LEU A 18 -9.51 2.40 5.64
CA LEU A 18 -10.59 2.59 6.62
C LEU A 18 -11.08 4.05 6.65
N ILE A 19 -10.17 5.01 6.68
CA ILE A 19 -10.52 6.43 6.70
C ILE A 19 -11.07 6.84 5.32
N GLY A 20 -10.39 6.46 4.25
CA GLY A 20 -10.78 6.80 2.88
C GLY A 20 -12.15 6.25 2.51
N TYR A 21 -12.31 4.92 2.50
CA TYR A 21 -13.56 4.27 2.10
C TYR A 21 -14.63 4.25 3.20
N GLY A 22 -14.24 4.25 4.47
CA GLY A 22 -15.20 4.16 5.58
C GLY A 22 -15.79 5.50 6.01
N PHE A 23 -15.06 6.60 5.83
CA PHE A 23 -15.50 7.91 6.35
C PHE A 23 -15.52 9.02 5.30
N VAL A 24 -14.44 9.17 4.53
CA VAL A 24 -14.26 10.32 3.63
C VAL A 24 -15.07 10.18 2.36
N ILE A 25 -14.91 9.08 1.61
CA ILE A 25 -15.57 8.87 0.31
C ILE A 25 -17.10 8.80 0.45
N PRO A 26 -17.70 8.06 1.41
CA PRO A 26 -19.15 7.98 1.54
C PRO A 26 -19.82 9.31 1.91
N LYS A 27 -19.09 10.22 2.57
CA LYS A 27 -19.58 11.55 2.96
C LYS A 27 -19.23 12.64 1.96
N SER A 28 -18.69 12.27 0.80
CA SER A 28 -18.31 13.20 -0.25
C SER A 28 -19.31 13.19 -1.41
N CYS A 29 -19.23 14.19 -2.29
CA CYS A 29 -19.98 14.22 -3.56
C CYS A 29 -19.58 13.10 -4.53
N ILE A 30 -18.57 12.31 -4.17
CA ILE A 30 -17.92 11.27 -4.98
C ILE A 30 -18.28 9.87 -4.43
N ALA A 31 -19.34 9.77 -3.62
CA ALA A 31 -19.79 8.49 -3.09
C ALA A 31 -20.13 7.49 -4.21
N GLY A 32 -19.66 6.25 -4.08
CA GLY A 32 -19.86 5.17 -5.05
C GLY A 32 -18.60 4.77 -5.81
N ILE A 33 -18.75 3.89 -6.81
CA ILE A 33 -17.65 3.42 -7.66
C ILE A 33 -17.56 4.36 -8.87
N ASN A 34 -16.57 5.24 -8.86
CA ASN A 34 -16.28 6.18 -9.94
C ASN A 34 -14.75 6.32 -10.13
N GLU A 35 -14.33 7.16 -11.07
CA GLU A 35 -12.93 7.36 -11.43
C GLU A 35 -12.05 7.76 -10.24
N LEU A 36 -12.56 8.58 -9.32
CA LEU A 36 -11.82 9.05 -8.16
C LEU A 36 -11.67 7.97 -7.09
N THR A 37 -12.75 7.21 -6.83
CA THR A 37 -12.74 6.03 -5.95
C THR A 37 -11.75 4.98 -6.47
N ILE A 38 -11.78 4.70 -7.78
CA ILE A 38 -10.85 3.78 -8.43
C ILE A 38 -9.42 4.34 -8.37
N GLY A 39 -9.23 5.62 -8.67
CA GLY A 39 -7.93 6.29 -8.62
C GLY A 39 -7.29 6.26 -7.22
N PHE A 40 -8.10 6.40 -6.18
CA PHE A 40 -7.64 6.21 -4.81
C PHE A 40 -7.18 4.76 -4.56
N ALA A 41 -7.97 3.77 -4.98
CA ALA A 41 -7.61 2.36 -4.87
C ALA A 41 -6.28 2.04 -5.56
N THR A 42 -6.13 2.48 -6.82
CA THR A 42 -4.93 2.22 -7.63
C THR A 42 -3.71 2.91 -7.05
N THR A 43 -3.87 4.09 -6.45
CA THR A 43 -2.78 4.78 -5.74
C THR A 43 -2.29 3.98 -4.54
N VAL A 44 -3.21 3.50 -3.69
CA VAL A 44 -2.84 2.68 -2.51
C VAL A 44 -2.19 1.36 -2.94
N LEU A 45 -2.71 0.71 -3.99
CA LEU A 45 -2.12 -0.49 -4.57
C LEU A 45 -0.71 -0.21 -5.12
N GLY A 46 -0.53 0.87 -5.87
CA GLY A 46 0.77 1.28 -6.42
C GLY A 46 1.79 1.55 -5.33
N ALA A 47 1.39 2.22 -4.24
CA ALA A 47 2.24 2.40 -3.07
C ALA A 47 2.67 1.06 -2.46
N GLY A 48 1.74 0.11 -2.32
CA GLY A 48 2.05 -1.23 -1.79
C GLY A 48 3.01 -2.03 -2.67
N VAL A 49 2.80 -2.02 -3.98
CA VAL A 49 3.71 -2.66 -4.95
C VAL A 49 5.10 -2.03 -4.88
N THR A 50 5.17 -0.69 -4.88
CA THR A 50 6.46 0.03 -4.84
C THR A 50 7.22 -0.25 -3.55
N TYR A 51 6.53 -0.26 -2.40
CA TYR A 51 7.12 -0.62 -1.11
C TYR A 51 7.70 -2.05 -1.11
N TRP A 52 6.92 -3.00 -1.64
CA TRP A 52 7.35 -4.40 -1.76
C TRP A 52 8.59 -4.54 -2.66
N MET A 53 8.60 -3.86 -3.80
CA MET A 53 9.75 -3.85 -4.72
C MET A 53 11.00 -3.26 -4.05
N GLY A 54 10.85 -2.17 -3.28
CA GLY A 54 11.94 -1.58 -2.51
C GLY A 54 12.55 -2.55 -1.50
N ILE A 55 11.72 -3.28 -0.73
CA ILE A 55 12.21 -4.32 0.19
C ILE A 55 12.97 -5.41 -0.58
N ARG A 56 12.46 -5.87 -1.73
CA ARG A 56 13.15 -6.90 -2.53
C ARG A 56 14.50 -6.43 -3.04
N ALA A 57 14.62 -5.17 -3.42
CA ALA A 57 15.89 -4.61 -3.87
C ALA A 57 16.93 -4.64 -2.73
N VAL A 58 16.56 -4.12 -1.55
CA VAL A 58 17.46 -4.10 -0.39
C VAL A 58 17.80 -5.52 0.10
N GLU A 59 16.83 -6.45 0.15
CA GLU A 59 17.11 -7.84 0.54
C GLU A 59 18.07 -8.56 -0.42
N ARG A 60 18.06 -8.19 -1.71
CA ARG A 60 19.01 -8.74 -2.70
C ARG A 60 20.41 -8.20 -2.46
N ASP A 61 20.56 -6.91 -2.21
CA ASP A 61 21.86 -6.28 -1.95
C ASP A 61 22.51 -6.77 -0.66
N LEU A 62 21.69 -7.07 0.36
CA LEU A 62 22.15 -7.60 1.64
C LEU A 62 22.46 -9.11 1.62
N ARG A 63 22.14 -9.82 0.53
CA ARG A 63 22.44 -11.25 0.43
C ARG A 63 23.92 -11.44 0.10
N PRO A 64 24.71 -12.11 0.96
CA PRO A 64 26.11 -12.41 0.65
C PRO A 64 26.22 -13.32 -0.59
N PRO A 65 27.31 -13.22 -1.37
CA PRO A 65 27.51 -14.07 -2.54
C PRO A 65 27.54 -15.55 -2.14
N PRO A 66 27.03 -16.46 -3.01
CA PRO A 66 27.13 -17.89 -2.76
C PRO A 66 28.60 -18.31 -2.75
N THR A 67 29.02 -19.01 -1.69
CA THR A 67 30.34 -19.66 -1.55
C THR A 67 30.44 -20.92 -2.36
#